data_AF-A0A356K2F4-F1
#
_entry.id   AF-A0A356K2F4-F1
#
_cell.length_a   1.000
_cell.length_b   1.000
_cell.length_c   1.000
_cell.angle_alpha   90.00
_cell.angle_beta   90.00
_cell.angle_gamma   90.00
#
_symmetry.space_group_name_H-M   'P 1'
#
loop_
_entity.id
_entity.type
_entity.pdbx_description
1 polymer ?
#
loop_
_entity_poly.entity_id
_entity_poly.type
_entity_poly.pdbx_seq_one_letter_code
_entity_poly.pdbx_strand_id
1 'polypeptide(L)'
;MYNIKYNIYNIKEYVYSVLTLIINVNVPTNVKNESNEIFVKLGLNMTTAINIFLKKVIKEKGIPFELKLEAEKDMREAAEELRKIENHEGNYKIYDDVKSFMEDLEKDDQ
;
A
#
# COMPACT_ATOMS: atom_id res chain seq x y z
N MET A 1 -11.56 28.71 -46.53
CA MET A 1 -10.43 28.71 -45.57
C MET A 1 -10.85 28.88 -44.10
N TYR A 2 -11.99 29.51 -43.78
CA TYR A 2 -12.46 29.72 -42.40
C TYR A 2 -12.90 28.45 -41.65
N ASN A 3 -13.59 27.51 -42.31
CA ASN A 3 -14.11 26.28 -41.66
C ASN A 3 -13.03 25.32 -41.15
N ILE A 4 -11.89 25.24 -41.83
CA ILE A 4 -10.78 24.36 -41.41
C ILE A 4 -10.08 24.95 -40.19
N LYS A 5 -9.88 26.28 -40.17
CA LYS A 5 -9.24 26.96 -39.04
C LYS A 5 -10.08 26.82 -37.77
N TYR A 6 -11.40 27.00 -37.86
CA TYR A 6 -12.33 26.87 -36.74
C TYR A 6 -12.36 25.44 -36.16
N ASN A 7 -12.33 24.42 -37.02
CA ASN A 7 -12.31 23.02 -36.58
C ASN A 7 -10.99 22.65 -35.89
N ILE A 8 -9.85 23.16 -36.37
CA ILE A 8 -8.55 22.95 -35.73
C ILE A 8 -8.48 23.62 -34.35
N TYR A 9 -9.08 24.80 -34.16
CA TYR A 9 -9.14 25.44 -32.84
C TYR A 9 -9.94 24.61 -31.84
N ASN A 10 -11.14 24.14 -32.21
CA ASN A 10 -11.96 23.29 -31.34
C ASN A 10 -11.28 21.95 -31.01
N ILE A 11 -10.59 21.33 -31.98
CA ILE A 11 -9.87 20.07 -31.74
C ILE A 11 -8.69 20.30 -30.79
N LYS A 12 -7.91 21.37 -30.97
CA LYS A 12 -6.81 21.69 -30.04
C LYS A 12 -7.35 21.94 -28.64
N GLU A 13 -8.40 22.72 -28.50
CA GLU A 13 -9.01 23.04 -27.20
C GLU A 13 -9.53 21.77 -26.49
N TYR A 14 -10.17 20.86 -27.22
CA TYR A 14 -10.60 19.56 -26.69
C TYR A 14 -9.43 18.65 -26.31
N VAL A 15 -8.39 18.56 -27.14
CA VAL A 15 -7.19 17.76 -26.82
C VAL A 15 -6.48 18.32 -25.59
N TYR A 16 -6.39 19.66 -25.45
CA TYR A 16 -5.85 20.29 -24.25
C TYR A 16 -6.73 20.07 -23.01
N SER A 17 -8.06 20.07 -23.15
CA SER A 17 -8.95 19.82 -22.01
C SER A 17 -8.89 18.37 -21.50
N VAL A 18 -8.53 17.41 -22.36
CA VAL A 18 -8.45 15.99 -22.00
C VAL A 18 -7.04 15.58 -21.53
N LEU A 19 -5.98 16.31 -21.89
CA LEU A 19 -4.60 15.94 -21.55
C LEU A 19 -4.27 16.05 -20.05
N THR A 20 -4.86 17.02 -19.35
CA THR A 20 -4.62 17.24 -17.92
C THR A 20 -5.93 17.55 -17.21
N LEU A 21 -6.32 16.69 -16.28
CA LEU A 21 -7.47 16.91 -15.40
C LEU A 21 -7.01 17.43 -14.04
N ILE A 22 -7.78 18.34 -13.45
CA ILE A 22 -7.51 18.90 -12.12
C ILE A 22 -8.00 17.91 -11.06
N ILE A 23 -7.15 17.64 -10.07
CA ILE A 23 -7.49 16.85 -8.89
C ILE A 23 -7.59 17.81 -7.70
N ASN A 24 -8.78 17.88 -7.09
CA ASN A 24 -9.02 18.65 -5.87
C ASN A 24 -9.06 17.70 -4.68
N VAL A 25 -8.21 17.94 -3.68
CA VAL A 25 -8.11 17.12 -2.46
C VAL A 25 -8.14 18.02 -1.24
N ASN A 26 -8.97 17.67 -0.26
CA ASN A 26 -8.96 18.32 1.04
C ASN A 26 -7.90 17.66 1.93
N VAL A 27 -6.97 18.46 2.44
CA VAL A 27 -5.86 18.00 3.28
C VAL A 27 -5.70 18.97 4.45
N PRO A 28 -5.44 18.49 5.68
CA PRO A 28 -5.13 19.37 6.81
C PRO A 28 -3.98 20.33 6.50
N THR A 29 -4.07 21.56 7.00
CA THR A 29 -3.09 22.62 6.72
C THR A 29 -1.68 22.25 7.15
N ASN A 30 -1.53 21.64 8.33
CA ASN A 30 -0.23 21.19 8.84
C ASN A 30 0.40 20.13 7.92
N VAL A 31 -0.38 19.11 7.52
CA VAL A 31 0.08 18.04 6.63
C VAL A 31 0.53 18.59 5.28
N LYS A 32 -0.21 19.55 4.72
CA LYS A 32 0.17 20.22 3.46
C LYS A 32 1.49 20.99 3.59
N ASN A 33 1.69 21.72 4.69
CA ASN A 33 2.89 22.51 4.90
C ASN A 33 4.12 21.62 5.13
N GLU A 34 4.02 20.65 6.02
CA GLU A 34 5.09 19.71 6.34
C GLU A 34 5.53 18.90 5.11
N SER A 35 4.57 18.35 4.36
CA SER A 35 4.88 17.62 3.12
C SER A 35 5.54 18.51 2.07
N ASN A 36 5.09 19.76 1.91
CA ASN A 36 5.70 20.70 0.97
C ASN A 36 7.16 21.04 1.34
N GLU A 37 7.47 21.22 2.62
CA GLU A 37 8.86 21.46 3.06
C GLU A 37 9.78 20.28 2.71
N ILE A 38 9.30 19.05 2.90
CA ILE A 38 10.04 17.84 2.55
C ILE A 38 10.24 17.78 1.03
N PHE A 39 9.19 18.01 0.23
CA PHE A 39 9.30 17.97 -1.23
C PHE A 39 10.25 19.04 -1.77
N VAL A 40 10.22 20.26 -1.23
CA VAL A 40 11.15 21.33 -1.63
C VAL A 40 12.60 20.95 -1.33
N LYS A 41 12.88 20.34 -0.17
CA LYS A 41 14.22 19.83 0.17
C LYS A 41 14.68 18.74 -0.80
N LEU A 42 13.75 17.97 -1.37
CA LEU A 42 14.02 16.96 -2.40
C LEU A 42 14.05 17.53 -3.83
N GLY A 43 13.85 18.85 -4.01
CA GLY A 43 13.80 19.48 -5.33
C GLY A 43 12.50 19.21 -6.11
N LEU A 44 11.41 18.86 -5.41
CA LEU A 44 10.11 18.54 -5.98
C LEU A 44 9.07 19.58 -5.58
N ASN A 45 8.10 19.84 -6.47
CA ASN A 45 6.87 20.53 -6.10
C ASN A 45 5.76 19.51 -5.79
N MET A 46 4.70 19.97 -5.12
CA MET A 46 3.56 19.13 -4.70
C MET A 46 2.97 18.33 -5.87
N THR A 47 2.75 18.97 -7.02
CA THR A 47 2.20 18.33 -8.23
C THR A 47 3.09 17.20 -8.74
N THR A 48 4.40 17.40 -8.74
CA THR A 48 5.37 16.38 -9.17
C THR A 48 5.36 15.20 -8.22
N ALA A 49 5.35 15.44 -6.91
CA ALA A 49 5.28 14.38 -5.90
C ALA A 49 4.00 13.53 -6.04
N ILE A 50 2.83 14.17 -6.18
CA ILE A 50 1.56 13.48 -6.40
C ILE A 50 1.59 12.67 -7.70
N ASN A 51 2.12 13.22 -8.79
CA ASN A 51 2.23 12.51 -10.06
C ASN A 51 3.17 11.30 -9.98
N ILE A 52 4.27 11.39 -9.23
CA ILE A 52 5.18 10.26 -8.98
C ILE A 52 4.43 9.15 -8.23
N PHE A 53 3.69 9.51 -7.17
CA PHE A 53 2.88 8.56 -6.42
C PHE A 53 1.88 7.83 -7.32
N LEU A 54 1.09 8.55 -8.13
CA LEU A 54 0.11 7.95 -9.03
C LEU A 54 0.76 7.04 -10.08
N LYS A 55 1.92 7.44 -10.65
CA LYS A 55 2.68 6.59 -11.58
C LYS A 55 3.16 5.30 -10.92
N LYS A 56 3.57 5.38 -9.65
CA LYS A 56 4.02 4.22 -8.88
C LYS A 56 2.85 3.26 -8.60
N VAL A 57 1.68 3.78 -8.21
CA VAL A 57 0.43 3.00 -8.09
C VAL A 57 0.14 2.22 -9.37
N ILE A 58 0.20 2.89 -10.53
CA ILE A 58 -0.05 2.27 -11.85
C ILE A 58 0.98 1.18 -12.16
N LYS A 59 2.26 1.46 -11.89
CA LYS A 59 3.37 0.54 -12.16
C LYS A 59 3.30 -0.72 -11.32
N GLU A 60 2.90 -0.60 -10.05
CA GLU A 60 2.90 -1.70 -9.08
C GLU A 60 1.54 -2.40 -8.98
N LYS A 61 0.50 -1.85 -9.61
CA LYS A 61 -0.88 -2.36 -9.49
C LYS A 61 -1.31 -2.49 -8.02
N GLY A 62 -0.87 -1.54 -7.20
CA GLY A 62 -1.06 -1.57 -5.75
C GLY A 62 -0.73 -0.22 -5.11
N ILE A 63 -0.84 -0.16 -3.78
CA ILE A 63 -0.49 1.02 -3.01
C ILE A 63 1.04 1.03 -2.78
N PRO A 64 1.75 2.13 -3.12
CA PRO A 64 3.20 2.16 -3.16
C PRO A 64 3.82 2.48 -1.79
N PHE A 65 3.30 1.83 -0.75
CA PHE A 65 3.82 1.83 0.61
C PHE A 65 3.32 0.57 1.31
N GLU A 66 4.08 0.09 2.29
CA GLU A 66 3.68 -1.08 3.07
C GLU A 66 2.45 -0.75 3.93
N LEU A 67 1.40 -1.57 3.79
CA LEU A 67 0.23 -1.51 4.65
C LEU A 67 0.52 -2.35 5.90
N LYS A 68 0.97 -1.68 6.97
CA LYS A 68 1.13 -2.30 8.29
C LYS A 68 -0.04 -1.86 9.16
N LEU A 69 -0.75 -2.83 9.72
CA LEU A 69 -1.47 -2.60 10.97
C LEU A 69 -0.38 -2.51 12.06
N GLU A 70 -0.48 -1.56 12.99
CA GLU A 70 0.27 -1.74 14.24
C GLU A 70 -0.11 -3.13 14.74
N ALA A 71 0.88 -4.01 14.90
CA ALA A 71 0.62 -5.40 15.25
C ALA A 71 -0.30 -5.39 16.47
N GLU A 72 -1.53 -5.86 16.30
CA GLU A 72 -2.38 -6.17 17.44
C GLU A 72 -1.57 -7.08 18.35
N LYS A 73 -1.77 -6.92 19.66
CA LYS A 73 -1.06 -7.66 20.70
C LYS A 73 -0.96 -9.16 20.38
N ASP A 74 -2.01 -9.70 19.77
CA ASP A 74 -2.18 -11.07 19.30
C ASP A 74 -1.15 -11.50 18.24
N MET A 75 -0.80 -10.62 17.29
CA MET A 75 0.18 -10.95 16.24
C MET A 75 1.61 -10.99 16.80
N ARG A 76 1.89 -10.20 17.84
CA ARG A 76 3.15 -10.25 18.58
C ARG A 76 3.23 -11.51 19.45
N GLU A 77 2.14 -11.87 20.14
CA GLU A 77 2.06 -13.10 20.93
C GLU A 77 2.22 -14.34 20.04
N ALA A 78 1.57 -14.39 18.88
CA ALA A 78 1.76 -15.46 17.89
C ALA A 78 3.21 -15.55 17.37
N ALA A 79 3.87 -14.41 17.14
CA ALA A 79 5.28 -14.39 16.73
C ALA A 79 6.23 -14.86 17.86
N GLU A 80 5.91 -14.57 19.12
CA GLU A 80 6.65 -15.08 20.27
C GLU A 80 6.42 -16.58 20.50
N GLU A 81 5.21 -17.09 20.30
CA GLU A 81 4.90 -18.53 20.36
C GLU A 81 5.63 -19.30 19.25
N LEU A 82 5.64 -18.80 18.01
CA LEU A 82 6.40 -19.39 16.91
C LEU A 82 7.89 -19.48 17.23
N ARG A 83 8.48 -18.42 17.81
CA ARG A 83 9.88 -18.43 18.24
C ARG A 83 10.16 -19.46 19.33
N LYS A 84 9.24 -19.65 20.28
CA LYS A 84 9.37 -20.66 21.33
C LYS A 84 9.32 -22.08 20.76
N ILE A 85 8.44 -22.33 19.78
CA ILE A 85 8.36 -23.62 19.07
C ILE A 85 9.66 -23.88 18.29
N GLU A 86 10.17 -22.90 17.54
CA GLU A 86 11.43 -23.04 16.78
C GLU A 86 12.64 -23.29 17.70
N ASN A 87 12.76 -22.53 18.79
CA ASN A 87 13.88 -22.63 19.73
C ASN A 87 13.78 -23.83 20.67
N HIS A 88 12.75 -24.64 20.54
CA HIS A 88 12.47 -25.76 21.44
C HIS A 88 12.28 -25.33 22.91
N GLU A 89 11.88 -24.08 23.12
CA GLU A 89 11.67 -23.47 24.44
C GLU A 89 10.20 -23.62 24.86
N GLY A 90 9.82 -24.83 25.27
CA GLY A 90 8.48 -25.12 25.78
C GLY A 90 8.17 -26.62 25.84
N ASN A 91 7.03 -26.96 26.42
CA ASN A 91 6.55 -28.34 26.48
C ASN A 91 5.54 -28.57 25.34
N TYR A 92 6.02 -28.49 24.10
CA TYR A 92 5.19 -28.67 22.90
C TYR A 92 5.41 -30.09 22.36
N LYS A 93 4.30 -30.77 22.03
CA LYS A 93 4.36 -32.09 21.41
C LYS A 93 4.80 -31.91 19.95
N ILE A 94 5.89 -32.55 19.57
CA ILE A 94 6.38 -32.62 18.18
C ILE A 94 5.95 -33.97 17.62
N TYR A 95 5.44 -33.97 16.40
CA TYR A 95 4.97 -35.18 15.71
C TYR A 95 5.82 -35.39 14.47
N ASP A 96 6.40 -36.59 14.34
CA ASP A 96 7.22 -36.95 13.18
C ASP A 96 6.36 -37.27 11.94
N ASP A 97 5.07 -37.59 12.13
CA ASP A 97 4.14 -37.87 11.05
C ASP A 97 2.68 -37.48 11.40
N VAL A 98 1.86 -37.28 10.35
CA VAL A 98 0.46 -36.87 10.48
C VAL A 98 -0.41 -37.91 11.20
N LYS A 99 -0.01 -39.19 11.16
CA LYS A 99 -0.74 -40.28 11.82
C LYS A 99 -0.60 -40.18 13.34
N SER A 100 0.60 -39.93 13.84
CA SER A 100 0.89 -39.70 15.25
C SER A 100 0.17 -38.47 15.80
N PHE A 101 0.01 -37.42 14.97
CA PHE A 101 -0.77 -36.23 15.32
C PHE A 101 -2.28 -36.53 15.45
N MET A 102 -2.85 -37.25 14.47
CA MET A 102 -4.28 -37.59 14.47
C MET A 102 -4.64 -38.56 15.61
N GLU A 103 -3.77 -39.51 15.92
CA GLU A 103 -3.97 -40.45 17.05
C GLU A 103 -3.95 -39.77 18.42
N ASP A 104 -3.26 -38.63 18.58
CA ASP A 104 -3.29 -37.86 19.84
C ASP A 104 -4.58 -37.03 19.96
N LEU A 105 -5.06 -36.42 18.86
CA LEU A 105 -6.34 -35.70 18.83
C LEU A 105 -7.54 -36.59 19.14
N GLU A 106 -7.54 -37.82 18.63
CA GLU A 106 -8.63 -38.78 18.87
C GLU A 106 -8.67 -39.31 20.32
N LYS A 107 -7.57 -39.17 21.09
CA LYS A 107 -7.49 -39.60 22.48
C LYS A 107 -7.93 -38.53 23.48
N ASP A 108 -7.84 -37.25 23.12
CA ASP A 108 -8.27 -36.14 24.00
C ASP A 108 -9.80 -35.98 24.05
N ASP A 109 -10.54 -36.58 23.12
CA ASP A 109 -12.02 -36.61 23.07
C ASP A 109 -12.67 -37.81 23.80
N GLN A 110 -11.92 -38.60 24.61
CA GLN A 110 -12.44 -39.73 25.41
C GLN A 110 -12.39 -39.52 26.93
#